data_AF-A0A227J4N9-F1
#
_entry.id   AF-A0A227J4N9-F1
#
_cell.length_a   1.000
_cell.length_b   1.000
_cell.length_c   1.000
_cell.angle_alpha   90.00
_cell.angle_beta   90.00
_cell.angle_gamma   90.00
#
_symmetry.space_group_name_H-M   'P 1'
#
loop_
_entity.id
_entity.type
_entity.pdbx_description
1 polymer ?
#
loop_
_entity_poly.entity_id
_entity_poly.type
_entity_poly.pdbx_seq_one_letter_code
_entity_poly.pdbx_strand_id
1 'polypeptide(L)'
;PQSVQAHYELTEVRQPARVILDRQQKLSDDLKLFSTEGERIIVSSEGDVCPQLDQSGKIDLTATLKAVVTQHNINHLWVEAGATLASSLIKANLVDELIVYLAPKLMGSDGRG
;
A
#
# COMPACT_ATOMS: atom_id res chain seq x y z
N PRO A 1 -9.76 -0.87 30.08
CA PRO A 1 -10.98 -0.58 30.89
C PRO A 1 -12.22 -0.68 30.01
N GLN A 2 -13.38 -1.11 30.53
CA GLN A 2 -14.64 -1.08 29.78
C GLN A 2 -15.00 0.37 29.37
N SER A 3 -14.52 1.36 30.13
CA SER A 3 -14.58 2.80 29.82
C SER A 3 -13.71 3.24 28.64
N VAL A 4 -12.85 2.36 28.10
CA VAL A 4 -12.00 2.58 26.90
C VAL A 4 -12.44 1.67 25.74
N GLN A 5 -13.51 0.86 25.92
CA GLN A 5 -14.25 0.28 24.79
C GLN A 5 -15.09 1.41 24.18
N ALA A 6 -14.38 2.40 23.65
CA ALA A 6 -14.91 3.68 23.27
C ALA A 6 -15.97 3.50 22.19
N HIS A 7 -17.07 4.22 22.38
CA HIS A 7 -17.96 4.63 21.31
C HIS A 7 -17.12 5.36 20.24
N TYR A 8 -16.60 4.62 19.28
CA TYR A 8 -15.98 5.18 18.08
C TYR A 8 -17.11 5.46 17.09
N GLU A 9 -17.56 6.70 17.04
CA GLU A 9 -18.47 7.15 15.98
C GLU A 9 -17.76 6.94 14.63
N LEU A 10 -18.19 5.92 13.88
CA LEU A 10 -17.57 5.52 12.62
C LEU A 10 -17.48 6.67 11.61
N THR A 11 -18.38 7.66 11.75
CA THR A 11 -18.42 8.89 10.96
C THR A 11 -17.27 9.85 11.24
N GLU A 12 -16.64 9.76 12.42
CA GLU A 12 -15.47 10.58 12.78
C GLU A 12 -14.14 9.91 12.45
N VAL A 13 -14.16 8.63 12.04
CA VAL A 13 -12.97 7.87 11.69
C VAL A 13 -12.47 8.28 10.31
N ARG A 14 -11.38 9.06 10.30
CA ARG A 14 -10.68 9.42 9.07
C ARG A 14 -10.15 8.18 8.35
N GLN A 15 -10.60 7.98 7.11
CA GLN A 15 -10.05 6.95 6.24
C GLN A 15 -8.61 7.32 5.80
N PRO A 16 -7.65 6.39 5.84
CA PRO A 16 -6.31 6.65 5.34
C PRO A 16 -6.32 6.83 3.82
N ALA A 17 -5.41 7.65 3.31
CA ALA A 17 -5.15 7.73 1.87
C ALA A 17 -4.57 6.39 1.39
N ARG A 18 -5.01 5.93 0.22
CA ARG A 18 -4.60 4.63 -0.34
C ARG A 18 -3.74 4.85 -1.57
N VAL A 19 -2.51 4.41 -1.50
CA VAL A 19 -1.55 4.46 -2.62
C VAL A 19 -1.56 3.12 -3.32
N ILE A 20 -1.90 3.08 -4.61
CA ILE A 20 -2.05 1.84 -5.36
C ILE A 20 -1.05 1.81 -6.52
N LEU A 21 -0.12 0.85 -6.49
CA LEU A 21 0.83 0.63 -7.56
C LEU A 21 0.18 -0.17 -8.68
N ASP A 22 -0.17 0.48 -9.80
CA ASP A 22 -0.77 -0.14 -10.97
C ASP A 22 0.01 0.15 -12.25
N ARG A 23 1.25 -0.36 -12.29
CA ARG A 23 2.18 -0.15 -13.41
C ARG A 23 1.60 -0.53 -14.78
N GLN A 24 0.73 -1.52 -14.82
CA GLN A 24 0.18 -2.08 -16.06
C GLN A 24 -1.21 -1.56 -16.38
N GLN A 25 -1.73 -0.61 -15.60
CA GLN A 25 -3.07 -0.02 -15.77
C GLN A 25 -4.16 -1.11 -15.87
N LYS A 26 -4.12 -2.07 -14.94
CA LYS A 26 -5.03 -3.21 -14.90
C LYS A 26 -6.24 -2.99 -14.00
N LEU A 27 -6.23 -1.95 -13.17
CA LEU A 27 -7.37 -1.61 -12.35
C LEU A 27 -8.53 -1.13 -13.23
N SER A 28 -9.73 -1.53 -12.84
CA SER A 28 -10.98 -1.14 -13.49
C SER A 28 -11.91 -0.49 -12.46
N ASP A 29 -12.67 0.52 -12.90
CA ASP A 29 -13.47 1.37 -12.01
C ASP A 29 -14.62 0.62 -11.29
N ASP A 30 -14.95 -0.60 -11.71
CA ASP A 30 -15.95 -1.46 -11.08
C ASP A 30 -15.43 -2.22 -9.83
N LEU A 31 -14.11 -2.18 -9.57
CA LEU A 31 -13.54 -2.77 -8.37
C LEU A 31 -14.03 -2.04 -7.11
N LYS A 32 -14.26 -2.81 -6.02
CA LYS A 32 -14.68 -2.27 -4.72
C LYS A 32 -13.76 -1.17 -4.15
N LEU A 33 -12.50 -1.15 -4.59
CA LEU A 33 -11.55 -0.10 -4.26
C LEU A 33 -12.05 1.30 -4.67
N PHE A 34 -12.79 1.42 -5.77
CA PHE A 34 -13.26 2.72 -6.27
C PHE A 34 -14.57 3.18 -5.64
N SER A 35 -15.32 2.28 -5.00
CA SER A 35 -16.58 2.59 -4.31
C SER A 35 -16.41 2.93 -2.82
N THR A 36 -15.17 2.99 -2.32
CA THR A 36 -14.87 3.20 -0.90
C THR A 36 -14.42 4.63 -0.63
N GLU A 37 -14.83 5.18 0.52
CA GLU A 37 -14.49 6.54 0.95
C GLU A 37 -12.99 6.72 1.23
N GLY A 38 -12.52 7.97 1.13
CA GLY A 38 -11.12 8.34 1.36
C GLY A 38 -10.31 8.48 0.08
N GLU A 39 -9.24 9.27 0.17
CA GLU A 39 -8.33 9.56 -0.95
C GLU A 39 -7.71 8.28 -1.53
N ARG A 40 -7.56 8.26 -2.84
CA ARG A 40 -6.92 7.19 -3.60
C ARG A 40 -5.91 7.84 -4.53
N ILE A 41 -4.71 7.29 -4.54
CA ILE A 41 -3.56 7.80 -5.30
C ILE A 41 -3.07 6.65 -6.16
N ILE A 42 -3.36 6.70 -7.46
CA ILE A 42 -2.97 5.69 -8.42
C ILE A 42 -1.56 6.01 -8.94
N VAL A 43 -0.65 5.06 -8.77
CA VAL A 43 0.71 5.14 -9.27
C VAL A 43 0.79 4.33 -10.55
N SER A 44 0.69 5.01 -11.69
CA SER A 44 0.78 4.45 -13.03
C SER A 44 1.25 5.53 -14.00
N SER A 45 1.57 5.19 -15.25
CA SER A 45 2.01 6.18 -16.25
C SER A 45 0.97 7.26 -16.54
N GLU A 46 -0.30 6.97 -16.30
CA GLU A 46 -1.45 7.86 -16.53
C GLU A 46 -2.23 8.16 -15.23
N GLY A 47 -1.67 7.79 -14.08
CA GLY A 47 -2.28 7.97 -12.76
C GLY A 47 -1.94 9.31 -12.13
N ASP A 48 -2.35 9.46 -10.87
CA ASP A 48 -2.05 10.64 -10.05
C ASP A 48 -0.54 10.88 -9.89
N VAL A 49 0.24 9.79 -9.80
CA VAL A 49 1.70 9.84 -9.71
C VAL A 49 2.32 8.93 -10.77
N CYS A 50 3.07 9.52 -11.70
CA CYS A 50 3.83 8.76 -12.68
C CYS A 50 5.10 8.14 -12.03
N PRO A 51 5.24 6.80 -11.99
CA PRO A 51 6.39 6.17 -11.35
C PRO A 51 7.66 6.39 -12.15
N GLN A 52 8.77 6.59 -11.44
CA GLN A 52 10.10 6.50 -12.05
C GLN A 52 10.42 5.02 -12.29
N LEU A 53 11.11 4.74 -13.40
CA LEU A 53 11.55 3.38 -13.72
C LEU A 53 13.06 3.26 -13.56
N ASP A 54 13.50 2.11 -13.05
CA ASP A 54 14.90 1.74 -13.00
C ASP A 54 15.43 1.33 -14.39
N GLN A 55 16.74 1.06 -14.49
CA GLN A 55 17.39 0.64 -15.74
C GLN A 55 16.84 -0.68 -16.31
N SER A 56 16.12 -1.47 -15.50
CA SER A 56 15.47 -2.71 -15.91
C SER A 56 13.99 -2.52 -16.30
N GLY A 57 13.49 -1.28 -16.30
CA GLY A 57 12.10 -0.96 -16.63
C GLY A 57 11.10 -1.33 -15.53
N LYS A 58 11.57 -1.59 -14.30
CA LYS A 58 10.72 -1.80 -13.12
C LYS A 58 10.53 -0.47 -12.39
N ILE A 59 9.51 -0.39 -11.53
CA ILE A 59 9.31 0.82 -10.71
C ILE A 59 10.50 0.98 -9.76
N ASP A 60 11.15 2.15 -9.83
CA ASP A 60 12.06 2.62 -8.80
C ASP A 60 11.23 3.01 -7.58
N LEU A 61 11.17 2.12 -6.60
CA LEU A 61 10.37 2.29 -5.39
C LEU A 61 10.82 3.50 -4.57
N THR A 62 12.13 3.76 -4.48
CA THR A 62 12.66 4.86 -3.67
C THR A 62 12.21 6.20 -4.25
N ALA A 63 12.43 6.41 -5.55
CA ALA A 63 12.03 7.64 -6.22
C ALA A 63 10.50 7.80 -6.24
N THR A 64 9.77 6.71 -6.49
CA THR A 64 8.31 6.72 -6.57
C THR A 64 7.67 7.04 -5.22
N LEU A 65 8.10 6.38 -4.13
CA LEU A 65 7.56 6.68 -2.79
C LEU A 65 7.91 8.10 -2.35
N LYS A 66 9.10 8.60 -2.69
CA LYS A 66 9.47 10.00 -2.42
C LYS A 66 8.53 10.98 -3.13
N ALA A 67 8.16 10.70 -4.38
CA ALA A 67 7.21 11.53 -5.13
C ALA A 67 5.83 11.52 -4.46
N VAL A 68 5.32 10.33 -4.11
CA VAL A 68 4.03 10.17 -3.41
C VAL A 68 4.01 10.96 -2.09
N VAL A 69 5.04 10.79 -1.25
CA VAL A 69 5.15 11.49 0.04
C VAL A 69 5.20 13.00 -0.14
N THR A 70 5.95 13.49 -1.13
CA THR A 70 6.11 14.94 -1.37
C THR A 70 4.83 15.58 -1.91
N GLN A 71 4.11 14.88 -2.79
CA GLN A 71 2.93 15.42 -3.47
C GLN A 71 1.65 15.32 -2.62
N HIS A 72 1.54 14.29 -1.79
CA HIS A 72 0.33 14.01 -0.99
C HIS A 72 0.54 14.13 0.52
N ASN A 73 1.72 14.59 0.97
CA ASN A 73 2.04 14.82 2.38
C ASN A 73 1.80 13.58 3.28
N ILE A 74 2.27 12.42 2.83
CA ILE A 74 2.11 11.14 3.54
C ILE A 74 3.28 10.94 4.52
N ASN A 75 2.99 10.94 5.82
CA ASN A 75 4.02 10.77 6.86
C ASN A 75 4.32 9.30 7.21
N HIS A 76 3.31 8.45 7.15
CA HIS A 76 3.42 7.03 7.49
C HIS A 76 2.73 6.21 6.42
N LEU A 77 3.41 5.17 5.94
CA LEU A 77 2.89 4.25 4.93
C LEU A 77 2.76 2.86 5.54
N TRP A 78 1.52 2.39 5.68
CA TRP A 78 1.24 1.00 6.00
C TRP A 78 1.18 0.19 4.70
N VAL A 79 2.09 -0.77 4.53
CA VAL A 79 2.20 -1.53 3.29
C VAL A 79 1.49 -2.87 3.40
N GLU A 80 0.46 -3.03 2.57
CA GLU A 80 -0.23 -4.31 2.36
C GLU A 80 0.07 -4.82 0.96
N ALA A 81 0.93 -5.83 0.86
CA ALA A 81 1.35 -6.36 -0.44
C ALA A 81 1.76 -7.83 -0.37
N GLY A 82 1.74 -8.50 -1.52
CA GLY A 82 2.29 -9.84 -1.66
C GLY A 82 3.83 -9.87 -1.59
N ALA A 83 4.37 -11.09 -1.53
CA ALA A 83 5.80 -11.36 -1.31
C ALA A 83 6.75 -10.60 -2.24
N THR A 84 6.38 -10.35 -3.51
CA THR A 84 7.23 -9.64 -4.47
C THR A 84 7.50 -8.20 -4.05
N LEU A 85 6.44 -7.40 -3.81
CA LEU A 85 6.59 -5.99 -3.45
C LEU A 85 7.18 -5.83 -2.05
N ALA A 86 6.75 -6.67 -1.09
CA ALA A 86 7.33 -6.71 0.24
C ALA A 86 8.85 -6.97 0.19
N SER A 87 9.29 -7.98 -0.58
CA SER A 87 10.71 -8.28 -0.76
C SER A 87 11.47 -7.13 -1.41
N SER A 88 10.88 -6.46 -2.41
CA SER A 88 11.50 -5.32 -3.07
C SER A 88 11.70 -4.13 -2.13
N LEU A 89 10.73 -3.81 -1.27
CA LEU A 89 10.85 -2.74 -0.27
C LEU A 89 11.94 -3.03 0.76
N ILE A 90 11.98 -4.27 1.27
CA ILE A 90 13.01 -4.72 2.22
C ILE A 90 14.40 -4.63 1.57
N LYS A 91 14.56 -5.14 0.35
CA LYS A 91 15.85 -5.09 -0.37
C LYS A 91 16.31 -3.67 -0.67
N ALA A 92 15.37 -2.75 -0.90
CA ALA A 92 15.66 -1.34 -1.14
C ALA A 92 15.92 -0.55 0.16
N ASN A 93 15.87 -1.19 1.34
CA ASN A 93 16.02 -0.56 2.65
C ASN A 93 15.00 0.58 2.88
N LEU A 94 13.76 0.35 2.46
CA LEU A 94 12.63 1.30 2.55
C LEU A 94 11.64 0.93 3.67
N VAL A 95 11.98 -0.05 4.51
CA VAL A 95 11.12 -0.55 5.59
C VAL A 95 11.76 -0.21 6.92
N ASP A 96 11.10 0.66 7.68
CA ASP A 96 11.54 1.03 9.03
C ASP A 96 11.09 0.01 10.09
N GLU A 97 9.89 -0.55 9.94
CA GLU A 97 9.28 -1.50 10.88
C GLU A 97 8.61 -2.66 10.14
N LEU A 98 8.75 -3.87 10.69
CA LEU A 98 8.05 -5.06 10.21
C LEU A 98 7.11 -5.61 11.28
N ILE A 99 5.83 -5.72 10.94
CA ILE A 99 4.82 -6.31 11.79
C ILE A 99 4.48 -7.70 11.23
N VAL A 100 4.88 -8.75 11.96
CA VAL A 100 4.74 -10.14 11.51
C VAL A 100 3.57 -10.82 12.22
N TYR A 101 2.57 -11.23 11.44
CA TYR A 101 1.44 -12.02 11.93
C TYR A 101 1.69 -13.51 11.65
N LEU A 102 1.82 -14.32 12.71
CA LEU A 102 1.99 -15.76 12.61
C LEU A 102 0.68 -16.49 12.97
N ALA A 103 0.13 -17.23 12.01
CA ALA A 103 -1.01 -18.11 12.26
C ALA A 103 -0.52 -19.53 12.64
N PRO A 104 -1.10 -20.20 13.65
CA PRO A 104 -0.76 -21.57 14.03
C PRO A 104 -1.38 -22.59 13.06
N LYS A 105 -1.05 -22.48 11.79
CA LYS A 105 -1.56 -23.34 10.71
C LYS A 105 -0.40 -23.85 9.87
N LEU A 106 -0.45 -25.14 9.52
CA LEU A 106 0.47 -25.71 8.55
C LEU A 106 -0.15 -25.58 7.17
N MET A 107 0.59 -24.96 6.26
CA MET A 107 0.19 -24.81 4.86
C MET A 107 1.08 -25.73 4.01
N GLY A 108 0.48 -26.40 3.02
CA GLY A 108 1.21 -27.22 2.06
C GLY A 108 2.08 -26.38 1.12
N SER A 109 2.79 -27.02 0.19
CA SER A 109 3.70 -26.38 -0.77
C SER A 109 3.07 -25.27 -1.61
N ASP A 110 1.76 -25.30 -1.80
CA ASP A 110 1.01 -24.32 -2.59
C ASP A 110 0.55 -23.10 -1.76
N GLY A 111 0.75 -23.14 -0.44
CA GLY A 111 0.48 -22.05 0.47
C GLY A 111 1.50 -20.93 0.31
N ARG A 112 1.35 -20.13 -0.75
CA ARG A 112 2.02 -18.84 -0.86
C ARG A 112 1.25 -17.87 0.02
N GLY A 113 1.68 -17.76 1.28
CA GLY A 113 1.24 -16.73 2.21
C GLY A 113 1.51 -15.32 1.70
#